data_AF-A0A3S0PII4-F1
#
_entry.id   AF-A0A3S0PII4-F1
#
_cell.length_a   1.000
_cell.length_b   1.000
_cell.length_c   1.000
_cell.angle_alpha   90.00
_cell.angle_beta   90.00
_cell.angle_gamma   90.00
#
_symmetry.space_group_name_H-M   'P 1'
#
loop_
_entity.id
_entity.type
_entity.pdbx_description
1 polymer ?
#
loop_
_entity_poly.entity_id
_entity_poly.type
_entity_poly.pdbx_seq_one_letter_code
_entity_poly.pdbx_strand_id
1 'polypeptide(L)' 'KIVYDYLTSHGIDASRLEGPIGHGLNDPIDTNKTAAGRARNRRTELQVQQ' A
#
# COMPACT_ATOMS: atom_id res chain seq x y z
N LYS A 1 7.62 -2.74 -1.32
CA LYS A 1 8.90 -2.45 -0.63
C LYS A 1 9.34 -0.98 -0.77
N ILE A 2 9.33 -0.37 -1.96
CA ILE A 2 9.81 1.01 -2.20
C ILE A 2 9.31 2.04 -1.16
N VAL A 3 8.00 2.10 -0.88
CA VAL A 3 7.46 3.06 0.10
C VAL A 3 7.98 2.79 1.52
N TYR A 4 8.08 1.54 1.94
CA TYR A 4 8.65 1.15 3.24
C TYR A 4 10.13 1.56 3.35
N ASP A 5 10.93 1.29 2.31
CA ASP A 5 12.34 1.66 2.28
C ASP A 5 12.52 3.18 2.30
N TYR A 6 11.64 3.92 1.61
CA TYR A 6 11.63 5.38 1.66
C TYR A 6 11.34 5.89 3.08
N LEU A 7 10.31 5.39 3.75
CA LEU A 7 9.96 5.84 5.10
C LEU A 7 11.08 5.56 6.11
N THR A 8 11.68 4.36 6.04
CA THR A 8 12.77 3.98 6.95
C THR A 8 14.06 4.76 6.70
N SER A 9 14.39 5.05 5.43
CA SER A 9 15.52 5.93 5.10
C SER A 9 15.30 7.40 5.49
N HIS A 10 14.05 7.82 5.70
CA HIS A 10 13.69 9.17 6.11
C HIS A 10 13.36 9.29 7.60
N GLY A 11 13.89 8.37 8.42
CA GLY A 11 13.88 8.50 9.88
C GLY A 11 12.68 7.89 10.60
N ILE A 12 11.82 7.15 9.89
CA ILE A 12 10.81 6.31 10.56
C ILE A 12 11.45 4.99 10.99
N ASP A 13 11.49 4.75 12.29
CA ASP A 13 12.02 3.49 12.82
C ASP A 13 11.21 2.29 12.30
N ALA A 14 11.92 1.26 11.83
CA ALA A 14 11.32 0.05 11.27
C ALA A 14 10.40 -0.68 12.28
N SER A 15 10.69 -0.59 13.58
CA SER A 15 9.85 -1.18 14.63
C SER A 15 8.44 -0.58 14.72
N ARG A 16 8.22 0.60 14.15
CA ARG A 16 6.91 1.28 14.12
C ARG A 16 6.06 0.88 12.93
N LEU A 17 6.60 0.09 12.00
CA LEU A 17 5.93 -0.27 10.76
C LEU A 17 5.74 -1.78 10.71
N GLU A 18 4.50 -2.19 10.43
CA GLU A 18 4.30 -3.50 9.86
C GLU A 18 4.79 -3.45 8.41
N GLY A 19 5.62 -4.41 8.03
CA GLY A 19 6.26 -4.45 6.71
C GLY A 19 5.25 -4.34 5.55
N PRO A 20 5.72 -4.09 4.33
CA PRO A 20 4.82 -3.86 3.20
C PRO A 20 4.00 -5.12 2.88
N ILE A 21 2.68 -5.04 3.02
CA ILE A 21 1.74 -6.11 2.66
C ILE A 21 1.23 -5.89 1.23
N GLY A 22 1.39 -6.90 0.37
CA GLY A 22 0.94 -6.85 -1.02
C GLY A 22 -0.36 -7.63 -1.22
N HIS A 23 -1.49 -6.93 -1.38
CA HIS A 23 -2.80 -7.56 -1.63
C HIS A 23 -3.09 -7.86 -3.10
N GLY A 24 -2.28 -7.32 -4.02
CA GLY A 24 -2.48 -7.50 -5.47
C GLY A 24 -3.88 -7.02 -5.90
N LEU A 25 -4.59 -7.87 -6.64
CA LEU A 25 -5.94 -7.59 -7.15
C LEU A 25 -7.08 -8.05 -6.21
N ASN A 26 -6.74 -8.62 -5.05
CA ASN A 26 -7.68 -9.29 -4.15
C ASN A 26 -8.36 -8.34 -3.16
N ASP A 27 -7.90 -7.10 -3.06
CA ASP A 27 -8.51 -6.05 -2.24
C ASP A 27 -8.82 -4.78 -3.08
N PRO A 28 -9.83 -4.85 -3.96
CA PRO A 28 -10.20 -3.74 -4.82
C PRO A 28 -11.07 -2.72 -4.07
N ILE A 29 -10.78 -1.43 -4.28
CA ILE A 29 -11.72 -0.34 -3.93
C ILE A 29 -12.67 -0.01 -5.09
N ASP A 30 -12.46 -0.61 -6.26
CA ASP A 30 -13.28 -0.44 -7.44
C ASP A 30 -13.27 -1.67 -8.36
N THR A 31 -14.13 -1.70 -9.37
CA THR A 31 -14.17 -2.80 -10.32
C THR A 31 -12.87 -2.93 -11.13
N ASN A 32 -12.30 -4.14 -11.19
CA ASN A 32 -11.19 -4.46 -12.08
C ASN A 32 -11.60 -4.52 -13.58
N LYS A 33 -12.92 -4.44 -13.87
CA LYS A 33 -13.45 -4.56 -15.23
C LYS A 33 -13.08 -3.38 -16.11
N THR A 34 -13.07 -2.15 -15.56
CA THR A 34 -12.82 -0.93 -16.33
C THR A 34 -11.38 -0.45 -16.19
N ALA A 35 -10.87 0.27 -17.19
CA ALA A 35 -9.55 0.88 -17.11
C ALA A 35 -9.46 1.91 -15.96
N ALA A 36 -10.54 2.69 -15.76
CA ALA A 36 -10.65 3.66 -14.68
C ALA A 36 -10.65 2.99 -13.29
N GLY A 37 -11.41 1.91 -13.10
CA GLY A 37 -11.43 1.16 -11.85
C GLY A 37 -10.07 0.52 -11.53
N ARG A 38 -9.40 -0.09 -12.52
CA ARG A 38 -8.03 -0.58 -12.35
C ARG A 38 -7.04 0.53 -12.01
N ALA A 39 -7.22 1.74 -12.56
CA ALA A 39 -6.38 2.87 -12.21
C ALA A 39 -6.55 3.29 -10.76
N ARG A 40 -7.78 3.31 -10.25
CA ARG A 40 -8.06 3.55 -8.82
C ARG A 40 -7.50 2.44 -7.91
N ASN A 41 -7.57 1.18 -8.34
CA ASN A 41 -7.06 0.04 -7.56
C ASN A 41 -5.53 0.00 -7.44
N ARG A 42 -4.78 0.58 -8.39
CA ARG A 42 -3.31 0.66 -8.33
C ARG A 42 -2.88 1.72 -7.32
N ARG A 43 -2.85 1.33 -6.04
CA ARG A 43 -2.62 2.24 -4.91
C ARG A 43 -1.67 1.64 -3.86
N THR A 44 -1.21 2.50 -2.95
CA THR A 44 -0.49 2.13 -1.73
C THR A 44 -1.24 2.78 -0.56
N GLU A 45 -1.49 2.00 0.49
CA GLU A 45 -2.18 2.48 1.69
C GLU A 45 -1.26 2.45 2.91
N LEU A 46 -1.49 3.38 3.84
CA LEU A 46 -0.87 3.43 5.16
C LEU A 46 -2.02 3.40 6.17
N GLN A 47 -2.09 2.32 6.94
CA GLN A 47 -3.16 2.11 7.94
C GLN A 47 -2.54 2.18 9.34
N VAL A 48 -3.31 2.71 10.30
CA VAL A 48 -2.90 2.79 11.70
C VAL A 48 -3.44 1.55 12.42
N GLN A 49 -2.56 0.79 13.08
CA GLN A 49 -2.97 -0.32 13.94
C GLN A 49 -3.64 0.24 15.21
N GLN A 50 -4.80 -0.32 15.55
CA GLN A 50 -5.59 0.01 16.75
C GLN A 50 -5.14 -0.83 17.93
#